data_AF-A0A5Q2TEY5-F1
#
_entry.id   AF-A0A5Q2TEY5-F1
#
_cell.length_a   1.000
_cell.length_b   1.000
_cell.length_c   1.000
_cell.angle_alpha   90.00
_cell.angle_beta   90.00
_cell.angle_gamma   90.00
#
_symmetry.space_group_name_H-M   'P 1'
#
loop_
_entity.id
_entity.type
_entity.pdbx_description
1 polymer ?
#
loop_
_entity_poly.entity_id
_entity_poly.type
_entity_poly.pdbx_seq_one_letter_code
_entity_poly.pdbx_strand_id
1 'polypeptide(L)'
;MLENAFMMIIIIMTINIVYVSLSTLRVILTLKGRRYIAGTIGTFEIVIYTLGLGLVLDNLGEIQNLVAYGLGYGLGVVIGSKIEEKLALGYITVNVISSDPDITFTKQLRDKGYGVTSWYAYGMEGDRLSMQILSPRKYEIHLYETIKSIDPKAFIIAYEPKQIHGGFWVKQVKKGRIRKSVQKAEEQQQQEANQEEVRSDGE
;
A
#
# COMPACT_ATOMS: atom_id res chain seq x y z
N MET A 1 -13.96 1.18 -42.54
CA MET A 1 -15.17 1.40 -41.72
C MET A 1 -15.06 0.71 -40.35
N LEU A 2 -14.77 -0.60 -40.28
CA LEU A 2 -14.60 -1.33 -39.00
C LEU A 2 -13.35 -0.94 -38.19
N GLU A 3 -12.23 -0.60 -38.83
CA GLU A 3 -11.02 -0.11 -38.11
C GLU A 3 -11.30 1.15 -37.28
N ASN A 4 -12.11 2.06 -37.81
CA ASN A 4 -12.47 3.30 -37.10
C ASN A 4 -13.38 3.00 -35.90
N ALA A 5 -14.28 2.01 -36.01
CA ALA A 5 -15.14 1.59 -34.91
C ALA A 5 -14.34 0.91 -33.79
N PHE A 6 -13.40 0.02 -34.13
CA PHE A 6 -12.55 -0.64 -33.14
C PHE A 6 -11.59 0.35 -32.46
N MET A 7 -11.04 1.29 -33.23
CA MET A 7 -10.20 2.37 -32.70
C MET A 7 -11.00 3.29 -31.75
N MET A 8 -12.25 3.60 -32.08
CA MET A 8 -13.15 4.37 -31.21
C MET A 8 -13.42 3.64 -29.88
N ILE A 9 -13.70 2.34 -29.93
CA ILE A 9 -13.92 1.50 -28.74
C ILE A 9 -12.70 1.52 -27.81
N ILE A 10 -11.49 1.37 -28.36
CA ILE A 10 -10.25 1.41 -27.58
C ILE A 10 -10.02 2.79 -26.95
N ILE A 11 -10.29 3.86 -27.68
CA ILE A 11 -10.17 5.23 -27.17
C ILE A 11 -11.14 5.47 -26.02
N ILE A 12 -12.42 5.11 -26.19
CA ILE A 12 -13.45 5.24 -25.16
C ILE A 12 -13.06 4.46 -23.90
N MET A 13 -12.60 3.23 -24.07
CA MET A 13 -12.15 2.38 -22.98
C MET A 13 -10.93 2.97 -22.26
N THR A 14 -9.93 3.46 -23.01
CA THR A 14 -8.70 4.05 -22.44
C THR A 14 -9.01 5.32 -21.65
N ILE A 15 -9.80 6.24 -22.21
CA ILE A 15 -10.23 7.47 -21.53
C ILE A 15 -10.99 7.12 -20.25
N ASN A 16 -11.87 6.11 -20.28
CA ASN A 16 -12.60 5.67 -19.09
C ASN A 16 -11.69 5.09 -18.01
N ILE A 17 -10.74 4.24 -18.39
CA ILE A 17 -9.77 3.68 -17.46
C ILE A 17 -8.99 4.82 -16.77
N VAL A 18 -8.54 5.81 -17.53
CA VAL A 18 -7.82 6.98 -16.98
C VAL A 18 -8.73 7.78 -16.05
N TYR A 19 -9.96 8.10 -16.48
CA TYR A 19 -10.95 8.82 -15.68
C TYR A 19 -11.21 8.13 -14.33
N VAL A 20 -11.55 6.84 -14.35
CA VAL A 20 -11.90 6.09 -13.14
C VAL A 20 -10.69 5.89 -12.24
N SER A 21 -9.49 5.71 -12.81
CA SER A 21 -8.25 5.65 -12.04
C SER A 21 -7.98 6.97 -11.30
N LEU A 22 -8.15 8.11 -11.97
CA LEU A 22 -7.99 9.44 -11.36
C LEU A 22 -9.07 9.72 -10.30
N SER A 23 -10.31 9.32 -10.57
CA SER A 23 -11.42 9.46 -9.63
C SER A 23 -11.17 8.67 -8.35
N THR A 24 -10.66 7.44 -8.49
CA THR A 24 -10.24 6.58 -7.37
C THR A 24 -9.13 7.27 -6.57
N LEU A 25 -8.10 7.76 -7.25
CA LEU A 25 -6.97 8.46 -6.62
C LEU A 25 -7.42 9.71 -5.86
N ARG A 26 -8.35 10.49 -6.41
CA ARG A 26 -8.96 11.65 -5.73
C ARG A 26 -9.64 11.25 -4.43
N VAL A 27 -10.46 10.19 -4.45
CA VAL A 27 -11.17 9.70 -3.26
C VAL A 27 -10.17 9.32 -2.17
N ILE A 28 -9.13 8.56 -2.51
CA ILE A 28 -8.06 8.16 -1.58
C ILE A 28 -7.35 9.37 -1.00
N LEU A 29 -6.96 10.34 -1.83
CA LEU A 29 -6.25 11.54 -1.38
C LEU A 29 -7.11 12.40 -0.47
N THR A 30 -8.42 12.44 -0.72
CA THR A 30 -9.40 13.13 0.12
C THR A 30 -9.51 12.46 1.49
N LEU A 31 -9.63 11.13 1.53
CA LEU A 31 -9.65 10.33 2.76
C LEU A 31 -8.36 10.49 3.57
N LYS A 32 -7.20 10.61 2.89
CA LYS A 32 -5.89 10.85 3.51
C LYS A 32 -5.63 12.31 3.88
N GLY A 33 -6.64 13.19 3.77
CA GLY A 33 -6.58 14.58 4.20
C GLY A 33 -5.77 15.51 3.28
N ARG A 34 -5.34 15.06 2.10
CA ARG A 34 -4.58 15.85 1.11
C ARG A 34 -5.52 16.67 0.21
N ARG A 35 -6.31 17.55 0.84
CA ARG A 35 -7.44 18.27 0.21
C ARG A 35 -7.04 19.08 -1.03
N TYR A 36 -5.91 19.80 -1.00
CA TYR A 36 -5.47 20.62 -2.14
C TYR A 36 -5.07 19.78 -3.36
N ILE A 37 -4.32 18.68 -3.13
CA ILE A 37 -3.90 17.78 -4.21
C ILE A 37 -5.12 17.06 -4.79
N ALA A 38 -6.05 16.62 -3.93
CA ALA A 38 -7.30 16.02 -4.36
C ALA A 38 -8.15 17.00 -5.18
N GLY A 39 -8.19 18.29 -4.80
CA GLY A 39 -8.88 19.33 -5.55
C GLY A 39 -8.31 19.51 -6.96
N THR A 40 -6.99 19.63 -7.09
CA THR A 40 -6.32 19.75 -8.40
C THR A 40 -6.60 18.54 -9.30
N ILE A 41 -6.50 17.32 -8.75
CA ILE A 41 -6.83 16.10 -9.50
C ILE A 41 -8.29 16.09 -9.93
N GLY A 42 -9.21 16.51 -9.05
CA GLY A 42 -10.63 16.62 -9.36
C GLY A 42 -10.92 17.61 -10.50
N THR A 43 -10.15 18.70 -10.62
CA THR A 43 -10.27 19.63 -11.75
C THR A 43 -9.87 19.00 -13.07
N PHE A 44 -8.79 18.20 -13.11
CA PHE A 44 -8.41 17.48 -14.33
C PHE A 44 -9.37 16.32 -14.62
N GLU A 45 -9.85 15.63 -13.58
CA GLU A 45 -10.81 14.54 -13.70
C GLU A 45 -12.10 14.99 -14.38
N ILE A 46 -12.67 16.14 -13.98
CA ILE A 46 -13.93 16.60 -14.56
C ILE A 46 -13.81 16.94 -16.05
N VAL A 47 -12.66 17.48 -16.49
CA VAL A 47 -12.39 17.75 -17.91
C VAL A 47 -12.33 16.44 -18.71
N ILE A 48 -11.62 15.43 -18.20
CA ILE A 48 -11.53 14.11 -18.84
C ILE A 48 -12.92 13.43 -18.87
N TYR A 49 -13.68 13.55 -17.78
CA TYR A 49 -15.03 13.01 -17.70
C TYR A 49 -15.95 13.63 -18.74
N THR A 50 -15.98 14.96 -18.88
CA THR A 50 -16.82 15.63 -19.87
C THR A 50 -16.45 15.23 -21.31
N LEU A 51 -15.16 15.13 -21.62
CA LEU A 51 -14.70 14.68 -22.94
C LEU A 51 -15.06 13.20 -23.21
N GLY A 52 -14.83 12.33 -22.22
CA GLY A 52 -15.15 10.90 -22.34
C GLY A 52 -16.65 10.63 -22.42
N LEU A 53 -17.45 11.36 -21.64
CA LEU A 53 -18.91 11.25 -21.69
C LEU A 53 -19.45 11.69 -23.05
N GLY A 54 -18.94 12.78 -23.63
CA GLY A 54 -19.31 13.22 -24.97
C GLY A 54 -19.11 12.11 -26.02
N LEU A 55 -17.94 11.47 -26.00
CA LEU A 55 -17.62 10.37 -26.93
C LEU A 55 -18.56 9.16 -26.78
N VAL A 56 -18.99 8.85 -25.56
CA VAL A 56 -19.91 7.74 -25.30
C VAL A 56 -21.32 8.09 -25.75
N LEU A 57 -21.78 9.31 -25.46
CA LEU A 57 -23.11 9.79 -25.84
C LEU A 57 -23.25 9.88 -27.37
N ASP A 58 -22.22 10.36 -28.07
CA ASP A 58 -22.21 10.45 -29.53
C ASP A 58 -22.31 9.06 -30.22
N ASN A 59 -21.95 7.98 -29.50
CA ASN A 59 -21.98 6.62 -30.03
C ASN A 59 -22.91 5.67 -29.26
N LEU A 60 -23.97 6.21 -28.64
CA LEU A 60 -25.01 5.47 -27.91
C LEU A 60 -25.76 4.42 -28.76
N GLY A 61 -25.78 4.59 -30.08
CA GLY A 61 -26.47 3.68 -31.00
C GLY A 61 -25.89 2.26 -31.03
N GLU A 62 -24.66 2.07 -30.53
CA GLU A 62 -23.96 0.79 -30.55
C GLU A 62 -23.78 0.25 -29.14
N ILE A 63 -24.46 -0.87 -28.84
CA ILE A 63 -24.36 -1.58 -27.54
C ILE A 63 -22.90 -1.92 -27.17
N GLN A 64 -22.05 -2.13 -28.18
CA GLN A 64 -20.63 -2.42 -28.00
C GLN A 64 -19.89 -1.32 -27.23
N ASN A 65 -20.22 -0.05 -27.46
CA ASN A 65 -19.61 1.08 -26.76
C ASN A 65 -20.05 1.16 -25.30
N LEU A 66 -21.30 0.79 -25.01
CA LEU A 66 -21.82 0.72 -23.65
C LEU A 66 -21.14 -0.40 -22.86
N VAL A 67 -20.92 -1.56 -23.49
CA VAL A 67 -20.18 -2.67 -22.88
C VAL A 67 -18.71 -2.29 -22.64
N ALA A 68 -18.07 -1.64 -23.62
CA ALA A 68 -16.69 -1.16 -23.48
C ALA A 68 -16.56 -0.11 -22.36
N TYR A 69 -17.56 0.77 -22.20
CA TYR A 69 -17.62 1.73 -21.10
C TYR A 69 -17.71 1.02 -19.74
N GLY A 70 -18.60 0.03 -19.60
CA GLY A 70 -18.75 -0.75 -18.38
C GLY A 70 -17.49 -1.54 -18.01
N LEU A 71 -16.85 -2.19 -18.99
CA LEU A 71 -15.59 -2.91 -18.78
C LEU A 71 -14.43 -1.96 -18.46
N GLY A 72 -14.35 -0.83 -19.16
CA GLY A 72 -13.37 0.22 -18.90
C GLY A 72 -13.50 0.78 -17.49
N TYR A 73 -14.73 0.95 -16.99
CA TYR A 73 -14.97 1.37 -15.60
C TYR A 73 -14.44 0.35 -14.60
N GLY A 74 -14.80 -0.93 -14.76
CA GLY A 74 -14.32 -2.01 -13.87
C GLY A 74 -12.79 -2.12 -13.86
N LEU A 75 -12.16 -2.11 -15.03
CA LEU A 75 -10.69 -2.12 -15.17
C LEU A 75 -10.05 -0.89 -14.54
N GLY A 76 -10.65 0.29 -14.72
CA GLY A 76 -10.20 1.53 -14.11
C GLY A 76 -10.20 1.49 -12.59
N VAL A 77 -11.21 0.85 -11.97
CA VAL A 77 -11.24 0.66 -10.50
C VAL A 77 -10.08 -0.25 -10.05
N VAL A 78 -9.85 -1.36 -10.75
CA VAL A 78 -8.76 -2.30 -10.41
C VAL A 78 -7.39 -1.62 -10.56
N ILE A 79 -7.17 -0.87 -11.64
CA ILE A 79 -5.93 -0.14 -11.87
C ILE A 79 -5.76 0.98 -10.84
N GLY A 80 -6.81 1.75 -10.57
CA GLY A 80 -6.81 2.79 -9.54
C GLY A 80 -6.48 2.24 -8.15
N SER A 81 -7.02 1.06 -7.81
CA SER A 81 -6.70 0.35 -6.57
C SER A 81 -5.23 -0.10 -6.52
N LYS A 82 -4.69 -0.66 -7.59
CA LYS A 82 -3.24 -1.01 -7.67
C LYS A 82 -2.33 0.22 -7.54
N ILE A 83 -2.74 1.36 -8.10
CA ILE A 83 -2.01 2.62 -7.94
C ILE A 83 -2.03 3.07 -6.48
N GLU A 84 -3.16 2.93 -5.78
CA GLU A 84 -3.28 3.20 -4.34
C GLU A 84 -2.31 2.37 -3.52
N GLU A 85 -2.31 1.07 -3.77
CA GLU A 85 -1.47 0.11 -3.05
C GLU A 85 0.01 0.47 -3.23
N LYS A 86 0.43 0.80 -4.45
CA LYS A 86 1.80 1.21 -4.75
C LYS A 86 2.18 2.56 -4.14
N LEU A 87 1.23 3.48 -4.03
CA LEU A 87 1.43 4.76 -3.35
C LEU A 87 1.66 4.58 -1.85
N ALA A 88 1.09 3.52 -1.24
CA ALA A 88 1.28 3.11 0.15
C ALA A 88 1.26 4.30 1.14
N LEU A 89 0.38 5.26 0.86
CA LEU A 89 0.37 6.55 1.56
C LEU A 89 -0.17 6.36 2.97
N GLY A 90 0.54 6.90 3.96
CA GLY A 90 0.10 6.92 5.34
C GLY A 90 0.96 6.06 6.26
N TYR A 91 0.45 5.87 7.46
CA TYR A 91 1.08 5.08 8.51
C TYR A 91 0.10 4.02 8.97
N ILE A 92 0.63 2.93 9.50
CA ILE A 92 -0.12 1.89 10.17
C ILE A 92 0.42 1.73 11.58
N THR A 93 -0.48 1.38 12.49
CA THR A 93 -0.17 1.01 13.85
C THR A 93 -0.38 -0.48 13.98
N VAL A 94 0.70 -1.22 14.23
CA VAL A 94 0.68 -2.67 14.41
C VAL A 94 0.78 -2.97 15.90
N ASN A 95 -0.22 -3.65 16.44
CA ASN A 95 -0.19 -4.24 17.77
C ASN A 95 0.28 -5.69 17.65
N VAL A 96 1.32 -6.04 18.40
CA VAL A 96 1.91 -7.37 18.42
C VAL A 96 1.85 -7.88 19.84
N ILE A 97 1.31 -9.08 20.03
CA ILE A 97 1.29 -9.79 21.31
C ILE A 97 2.19 -11.01 21.16
N SER A 98 3.31 -11.01 21.88
CA SER A 98 4.23 -12.14 21.94
C SER A 98 3.91 -13.06 23.11
N SER A 99 4.17 -14.35 22.92
CA SER A 99 3.98 -15.39 23.95
C SER A 99 5.10 -15.42 24.98
N ASP A 100 6.23 -14.79 24.68
CA ASP A 100 7.43 -14.83 25.52
C ASP A 100 7.79 -13.41 26.00
N PRO A 101 7.64 -13.12 27.30
CA PRO A 101 7.87 -11.80 27.86
C PRO A 101 9.36 -11.42 28.00
N ASP A 102 10.28 -12.38 27.88
CA ASP A 102 11.72 -12.17 28.08
C ASP A 102 12.48 -11.91 26.78
N ILE A 103 11.84 -12.10 25.62
CA ILE A 103 12.48 -11.84 24.32
C ILE A 103 12.86 -10.36 24.21
N THR A 104 14.08 -10.11 23.74
CA THR A 104 14.62 -8.78 23.42
C THR A 104 13.98 -8.18 22.15
N PHE A 105 12.69 -8.41 21.95
CA PHE A 105 11.89 -8.06 20.78
C PHE A 105 11.85 -6.54 20.56
N THR A 106 11.70 -5.80 21.65
CA THR A 106 11.65 -4.33 21.65
C THR A 106 12.95 -3.70 21.18
N LYS A 107 14.11 -4.26 21.55
CA LYS A 107 15.43 -3.74 21.14
C LYS A 107 15.69 -4.01 19.67
N GLN A 108 15.43 -5.23 19.19
CA GLN A 108 15.64 -5.60 17.78
C GLN A 108 14.84 -4.72 16.82
N LEU A 109 13.57 -4.44 17.16
CA LEU A 109 12.74 -3.53 16.36
C LEU A 109 13.20 -2.07 16.43
N ARG A 110 13.67 -1.61 17.59
CA ARG A 110 14.24 -0.25 17.75
C ARG A 110 15.53 -0.08 16.97
N ASP A 111 16.37 -1.10 16.92
CA ASP A 111 17.62 -1.11 16.15
C ASP A 111 17.34 -1.04 14.64
N LYS A 112 16.26 -1.68 14.18
CA LYS A 112 15.71 -1.53 12.82
C LYS A 112 15.04 -0.16 12.56
N GLY A 113 14.95 0.69 13.57
CA GLY A 113 14.43 2.05 13.45
C GLY A 113 12.91 2.17 13.57
N TYR A 114 12.21 1.13 14.02
CA TYR A 114 10.79 1.19 14.33
C TYR A 114 10.55 1.84 15.69
N GLY A 115 9.50 2.67 15.78
CA GLY A 115 9.03 3.20 17.05
C GLY A 115 8.20 2.13 17.77
N VAL A 116 8.69 1.65 18.92
CA VAL A 116 8.05 0.58 19.69
C VAL A 116 7.77 1.03 21.12
N THR A 117 6.50 0.92 21.51
CA THR A 117 6.03 1.03 22.89
C THR A 117 5.61 -0.36 23.34
N SER A 118 6.05 -0.79 24.52
CA SER A 118 5.81 -2.12 25.06
C SER A 118 5.21 -2.04 26.45
N TRP A 119 4.30 -2.94 26.79
CA TRP A 119 3.76 -3.13 28.13
C TRP A 119 3.52 -4.61 28.41
N TYR A 120 3.58 -4.97 29.68
CA TYR A 120 3.22 -6.32 30.13
C TYR A 120 1.69 -6.45 30.11
N ALA A 121 1.21 -7.54 29.53
CA ALA A 121 -0.19 -7.90 29.45
C ALA A 121 -0.37 -9.31 30.00
N TYR A 122 -1.59 -9.65 30.42
CA TYR A 122 -1.90 -10.99 30.93
C TYR A 122 -2.90 -11.67 29.99
N GLY A 123 -2.55 -12.85 29.51
CA GLY A 123 -3.40 -13.69 28.66
C GLY A 123 -3.96 -14.89 29.44
N MET A 124 -4.75 -15.71 28.76
CA MET A 124 -5.29 -16.94 29.35
C MET A 124 -4.18 -17.91 29.79
N GLU A 125 -3.07 -17.94 29.05
CA GLU A 125 -1.94 -18.84 29.29
C GLU A 125 -0.80 -18.21 30.11
N GLY A 126 -1.03 -17.04 30.73
CA GLY A 126 -0.06 -16.33 31.56
C GLY A 126 0.45 -15.02 30.97
N ASP A 127 1.64 -14.60 31.40
CA ASP A 127 2.24 -13.32 31.04
C ASP A 127 2.55 -13.22 29.53
N ARG A 128 2.25 -12.06 28.96
CA ARG A 128 2.44 -11.74 27.54
C ARG A 128 3.10 -10.37 27.41
N LEU A 129 3.91 -10.21 26.37
CA LEU A 129 4.44 -8.90 26.00
C LEU A 129 3.60 -8.33 24.87
N SER A 130 2.87 -7.24 25.15
CA SER A 130 2.13 -6.51 24.13
C SER A 130 2.91 -5.27 23.70
N MET A 131 2.95 -5.04 22.39
CA MET A 131 3.75 -4.01 21.77
C MET A 131 2.95 -3.28 20.72
N GLN A 132 3.04 -1.96 20.73
CA GLN A 132 2.51 -1.11 19.68
C GLN A 132 3.66 -0.54 18.87
N ILE A 133 3.56 -0.71 17.55
CA ILE A 133 4.58 -0.33 16.59
C ILE A 133 3.93 0.59 15.55
N LEU A 134 4.53 1.76 15.30
CA LEU A 134 4.15 2.57 14.13
C LEU A 134 5.14 2.38 13.01
N SER A 135 4.61 2.07 11.84
CA SER A 135 5.38 1.90 10.61
C SER A 135 4.69 2.63 9.47
N PRO A 136 5.44 3.17 8.49
CA PRO A 136 4.84 3.52 7.20
C PRO A 136 4.16 2.29 6.58
N ARG A 137 3.00 2.50 5.96
CA ARG A 137 2.26 1.42 5.27
C ARG A 137 3.11 0.69 4.24
N LYS A 138 4.02 1.40 3.56
CA LYS A 138 4.96 0.82 2.60
C LYS A 138 5.82 -0.31 3.18
N TYR A 139 6.09 -0.31 4.49
CA TYR A 139 6.95 -1.29 5.16
C TYR A 139 6.17 -2.29 6.02
N GLU A 140 4.86 -2.42 5.80
CA GLU A 140 3.99 -3.34 6.53
C GLU A 140 4.45 -4.80 6.39
N ILE A 141 4.61 -5.26 5.14
CA ILE A 141 5.02 -6.63 4.82
C ILE A 141 6.35 -6.96 5.50
N HIS A 142 7.33 -6.06 5.35
CA HIS A 142 8.67 -6.23 5.91
C HIS A 142 8.69 -6.24 7.45
N LEU A 143 7.76 -5.51 8.08
CA LEU A 143 7.55 -5.54 9.53
C LEU A 143 6.95 -6.88 9.95
N TYR A 144 5.97 -7.42 9.21
CA TYR A 144 5.39 -8.73 9.51
C TYR A 144 6.40 -9.87 9.38
N GLU A 145 7.23 -9.86 8.34
CA GLU A 145 8.31 -10.84 8.18
C GLU A 145 9.32 -10.74 9.32
N THR A 146 9.70 -9.52 9.70
CA THR A 146 10.57 -9.29 10.86
C THR A 146 9.95 -9.85 12.14
N ILE A 147 8.67 -9.58 12.40
CA ILE A 147 7.97 -10.07 13.60
C ILE A 147 7.95 -11.60 13.60
N LYS A 148 7.55 -12.22 12.48
CA LYS A 148 7.47 -13.69 12.34
C LYS A 148 8.83 -14.37 12.47
N SER A 149 9.91 -13.73 12.02
CA SER A 149 11.28 -14.25 12.18
C SER A 149 11.75 -14.27 13.63
N ILE A 150 11.23 -13.35 14.47
CA ILE A 150 11.59 -13.25 15.89
C ILE A 150 10.69 -14.17 16.74
N ASP A 151 9.39 -14.12 16.51
CA ASP A 151 8.40 -14.96 17.18
C ASP A 151 7.33 -15.44 16.18
N PRO A 152 7.42 -16.72 15.74
CA PRO A 152 6.43 -17.31 14.84
C PRO A 152 5.02 -17.42 15.43
N LYS A 153 4.89 -17.39 16.76
CA LYS A 153 3.62 -17.47 17.50
C LYS A 153 3.07 -16.10 17.86
N ALA A 154 3.69 -15.01 17.39
CA ALA A 154 3.23 -13.67 17.66
C ALA A 154 1.86 -13.41 17.01
N PHE A 155 0.95 -12.86 17.80
CA PHE A 155 -0.34 -12.41 17.32
C PHE A 155 -0.25 -10.95 16.86
N ILE A 156 -0.66 -10.67 15.64
CA ILE A 156 -0.46 -9.36 14.98
C ILE A 156 -1.82 -8.79 14.57
N ILE A 157 -2.08 -7.54 14.95
CA ILE A 157 -3.23 -6.76 14.49
C ILE A 157 -2.73 -5.41 13.96
N ALA A 158 -3.21 -4.97 12.80
CA ALA A 158 -2.92 -3.65 12.27
C ALA A 158 -4.15 -2.74 12.25
N TYR A 159 -3.92 -1.46 12.55
CA TYR A 159 -4.91 -0.39 12.53
C TYR A 159 -4.39 0.78 11.68
N GLU A 160 -5.28 1.42 10.93
CA GLU A 160 -4.95 2.63 10.19
C GLU A 160 -5.30 3.90 10.99
N PRO A 161 -4.31 4.64 11.52
CA PRO A 161 -4.56 5.92 12.18
C PRO A 161 -5.05 6.98 11.18
N LYS A 162 -6.22 7.59 11.45
CA LYS A 162 -6.76 8.69 10.63
C LYS A 162 -5.99 10.00 10.76
N GLN A 163 -5.51 10.32 11.97
CA GLN A 163 -4.74 11.53 12.24
C GLN A 163 -3.64 11.23 13.25
N ILE A 164 -2.42 11.75 12.99
CA ILE A 164 -1.28 11.63 13.88
C ILE A 164 -0.83 13.05 14.23
N HIS A 165 -0.89 13.37 15.52
CA HIS A 165 -0.45 14.66 16.05
C HIS A 165 0.69 14.42 17.06
N GLY A 166 1.85 15.05 16.81
CA GLY A 166 3.02 14.94 17.69
C GLY A 166 3.71 13.56 17.67
N GLY A 167 4.64 13.36 18.63
CA GLY A 167 5.31 12.08 18.88
C GLY A 167 6.71 11.93 18.26
N PHE A 168 7.62 11.33 19.04
CA PHE A 168 8.97 10.91 18.60
C PHE A 168 8.93 9.96 17.38
N TRP A 169 7.82 9.24 17.24
CA TRP A 169 7.55 8.25 16.20
C TRP A 169 7.64 8.85 14.78
N VAL A 170 7.21 10.10 14.58
CA VAL A 170 7.26 10.78 13.27
C VAL A 170 8.69 11.23 12.92
N LYS A 171 9.55 11.49 13.91
CA LYS A 171 10.93 11.97 13.71
C LYS A 171 11.89 10.85 13.30
N GLN A 172 11.78 9.66 13.88
CA GLN A 172 12.63 8.53 13.51
C GLN A 172 12.24 7.91 12.18
N VAL A 173 10.94 7.80 11.90
CA VAL A 173 10.43 7.31 10.62
C VAL A 173 10.80 8.26 9.47
N LYS A 174 10.74 9.59 9.69
CA LYS A 174 11.23 10.59 8.70
C LYS A 174 12.73 10.53 8.41
N LYS A 175 13.57 9.99 9.32
CA LYS A 175 15.03 9.92 9.13
C LYS A 175 15.49 8.81 8.18
N GLY A 176 14.57 8.07 7.55
CA GLY A 176 14.90 7.07 6.54
C GLY A 176 15.66 5.84 7.07
N ARG A 177 15.69 5.63 8.39
CA ARG A 177 16.38 4.48 9.00
C ARG A 177 15.73 3.15 8.60
N ILE A 178 14.40 3.11 8.52
CA ILE A 178 13.65 1.94 8.05
C ILE A 178 14.03 1.60 6.60
N ARG A 179 14.20 2.61 5.74
CA ARG A 179 14.66 2.38 4.36
C ARG A 179 16.04 1.72 4.31
N LYS A 180 16.98 2.18 5.14
CA LYS A 180 18.34 1.61 5.20
C LYS A 180 18.35 0.19 5.77
N SER A 181 17.52 -0.11 6.77
CA SER A 181 17.44 -1.46 7.34
C SER A 181 16.82 -2.46 6.37
N VAL A 182 15.78 -2.03 5.62
CA VAL A 182 15.14 -2.84 4.57
C VAL A 182 16.13 -3.11 3.45
N GLN A 183 16.78 -2.08 2.92
CA GLN A 183 17.76 -2.24 1.86
C GLN A 183 18.92 -3.17 2.25
N LYS A 184 19.40 -3.06 3.50
CA LYS A 184 20.45 -3.96 4.01
C LYS A 184 19.95 -5.40 4.15
N ALA A 185 18.71 -5.61 4.54
CA ALA A 185 18.11 -6.94 4.64
C ALA A 185 17.91 -7.58 3.25
N GLU A 186 17.43 -6.80 2.28
CA GLU A 186 17.30 -7.20 0.87
C GLU A 186 18.67 -7.55 0.28
N GLU A 187 19.69 -6.72 0.51
CA GLU A 187 21.08 -6.98 0.06
C GLU A 187 21.67 -8.25 0.70
N GLN A 188 21.38 -8.52 1.98
CA GLN A 188 21.83 -9.72 2.68
C GLN A 188 21.14 -10.99 2.15
N GLN A 189 19.81 -10.95 1.99
CA GLN A 189 19.05 -12.06 1.42
C GLN A 189 19.48 -12.37 -0.02
N GLN A 190 19.80 -11.34 -0.80
CA GLN A 190 20.25 -11.49 -2.18
C GLN A 190 21.69 -12.01 -2.26
N GLN A 191 22.54 -11.68 -1.29
CA GLN A 191 23.87 -12.27 -1.15
C GLN A 191 23.82 -13.74 -0.71
N GLU A 192 22.92 -14.09 0.20
CA GLU A 192 22.70 -15.46 0.66
C GLU A 192 22.13 -16.33 -0.48
N ALA A 193 21.13 -15.84 -1.22
CA ALA A 193 20.58 -16.53 -2.38
C ALA A 193 21.61 -16.75 -3.50
N ASN A 194 22.42 -15.73 -3.81
CA ASN A 194 23.51 -15.87 -4.79
C ASN A 194 24.62 -16.82 -4.30
N GLN A 195 24.86 -16.91 -2.98
CA GLN A 195 25.83 -17.87 -2.43
C GLN A 195 25.32 -19.31 -2.45
N GLU A 196 24.01 -19.52 -2.32
CA GLU A 196 23.38 -20.84 -2.46
C GLU A 196 23.33 -21.32 -3.92
N GLU A 197 23.02 -20.43 -4.89
CA GLU A 197 23.06 -20.75 -6.33
C GLU A 197 24.48 -21.13 -6.82
N VAL A 198 25.50 -20.40 -6.39
CA VAL A 198 26.92 -20.71 -6.74
C VAL A 198 27.38 -22.03 -6.11
N ARG A 199 26.74 -22.48 -5.03
CA ARG A 199 27.04 -23.74 -4.35
C ARG A 199 26.28 -24.93 -4.95
N SER A 200 25.14 -24.72 -5.61
CA SER A 200 24.39 -25.75 -6.32
C SER A 200 24.86 -26.00 -7.76
N ASP A 201 25.47 -25.01 -8.42
CA ASP A 201 26.02 -25.14 -9.78
C ASP A 201 27.45 -25.74 -9.82
N GLY A 202 28.04 -25.99 -8.65
CA GLY A 202 29.39 -26.53 -8.48
C GLY A 202 29.47 -28.01 -8.09
N GLU A 203 28.33 -28.72 -8.01
CA GLU A 203 28.23 -30.18 -7.79
C GLU A 203 27.86 -30.95 -9.06
#